data_AF-A0A4R6BK83-F1
#
_entry.id   AF-A0A4R6BK83-F1
#
_cell.length_a   1.000
_cell.length_b   1.000
_cell.length_c   1.000
_cell.angle_alpha   90.00
_cell.angle_beta   90.00
_cell.angle_gamma   90.00
#
_symmetry.space_group_name_H-M   'P 1'
#
loop_
_entity.id
_entity.type
_entity.pdbx_description
1 polymer ?
#
loop_
_entity_poly.entity_id
_entity_poly.type
_entity_poly.pdbx_seq_one_letter_code
_entity_poly.pdbx_strand_id
1 'polypeptide(L)'
;MKSLLIEYLESKRLTQAMIEKCNDEAELKILKSILNELNFIIKWIECGHNPTDYRGINRRQVYLVDQQTLEMAVEDNHYRKISDEEYSDYLLNDNHLSSRMLKGLSNREIETFIMMKCEGMSAGDVAELLGIKTTSVESFIERAKTKLAANLEDFEVEQLIKESRFSMKKLEAVIMLSSYDYQTDTLNFMNESSDEYRITQYYLRKLKRVEKRVYLLKRCCGKTILEISEQLKTKQETVEKNFINAHNLLSEQLGCEPIKQTRRISKTVRSA
;
A
#
# COMPACT_ATOMS: atom_id res chain seq x y z
N MET A 1 13.34 35.82 -1.53
CA MET A 1 12.72 37.16 -1.37
C MET A 1 13.51 38.32 -1.97
N LYS A 2 14.86 38.37 -1.87
CA LYS A 2 15.65 39.48 -2.46
C LYS A 2 15.48 39.64 -3.98
N SER A 3 15.34 38.54 -4.75
CA SER A 3 15.09 38.57 -6.21
C SER A 3 13.80 39.32 -6.56
N LEU A 4 12.71 39.00 -5.85
CA LEU A 4 11.37 39.54 -6.16
C LEU A 4 11.31 41.06 -5.96
N LEU A 5 11.89 41.58 -4.88
CA LEU A 5 11.92 43.03 -4.63
C LEU A 5 12.68 43.79 -5.73
N ILE A 6 13.78 43.22 -6.23
CA ILE A 6 14.57 43.81 -7.31
C ILE A 6 13.72 43.89 -8.60
N GLU A 7 13.01 42.82 -8.95
CA GLU A 7 12.13 42.77 -10.13
C GLU A 7 11.00 43.82 -10.07
N TYR A 8 10.38 44.01 -8.90
CA TYR A 8 9.35 45.04 -8.72
C TYR A 8 9.91 46.47 -8.78
N LEU A 9 11.12 46.70 -8.28
CA LEU A 9 11.80 48.01 -8.38
C LEU A 9 12.17 48.34 -9.84
N GLU A 10 12.63 47.35 -10.61
CA GLU A 10 12.88 47.49 -12.03
C GLU A 10 11.60 47.79 -12.82
N SER A 11 10.54 47.06 -12.53
CA SER A 11 9.22 47.26 -13.14
C SER A 11 8.68 48.67 -12.86
N LYS A 12 8.80 49.15 -11.62
CA LYS A 12 8.45 50.52 -11.24
C LYS A 12 9.23 51.56 -12.05
N ARG A 13 10.55 51.38 -12.20
CA ARG A 13 11.40 52.29 -12.98
C ARG A 13 10.97 52.34 -14.45
N LEU A 14 10.65 51.20 -15.04
CA LEU A 14 10.18 51.12 -16.43
C LEU A 14 8.82 51.81 -16.60
N THR A 15 7.87 51.58 -15.69
CA THR A 15 6.56 52.24 -15.72
C THR A 15 6.69 53.76 -15.59
N GLN A 16 7.60 54.26 -14.74
CA GLN A 16 7.88 55.70 -14.62
C GLN A 16 8.40 56.30 -15.94
N ALA A 17 9.34 55.62 -16.60
CA ALA A 17 9.86 56.05 -17.90
C ALA A 17 8.80 56.02 -19.02
N MET A 18 7.82 55.12 -18.94
CA MET A 18 6.68 55.07 -19.87
C MET A 18 5.70 56.22 -19.64
N ILE A 19 5.45 56.59 -18.38
CA ILE A 19 4.59 57.73 -18.01
C ILE A 19 5.16 59.04 -18.59
N GLU A 20 6.47 59.25 -18.50
CA GLU A 20 7.14 60.46 -19.01
C GLU A 20 7.04 60.63 -20.53
N LYS A 21 6.86 59.53 -21.27
CA LYS A 21 6.79 59.51 -22.74
C LYS A 21 5.38 59.40 -23.30
N CYS A 22 4.38 59.24 -22.44
CA CYS A 22 3.00 59.01 -22.85
C CYS A 22 2.28 60.34 -23.09
N ASN A 23 1.71 60.50 -24.29
CA ASN A 23 0.95 61.70 -24.69
C ASN A 23 -0.56 61.46 -24.70
N ASP A 24 -1.02 60.21 -24.54
CA ASP A 24 -2.44 59.86 -24.47
C ASP A 24 -2.93 59.86 -23.02
N GLU A 25 -4.01 60.59 -22.76
CA GLU A 25 -4.59 60.75 -21.43
C GLU A 25 -5.21 59.44 -20.90
N ALA A 26 -5.74 58.58 -21.78
CA ALA A 26 -6.31 57.29 -21.40
C ALA A 26 -5.22 56.31 -20.94
N GLU A 27 -4.12 56.21 -21.71
CA GLU A 27 -2.96 55.39 -21.36
C GLU A 27 -2.26 55.91 -20.10
N LEU A 28 -2.13 57.24 -19.95
CA LEU A 28 -1.53 57.87 -18.77
C LEU A 28 -2.27 57.47 -17.48
N LYS A 29 -3.59 57.37 -17.53
CA LYS A 29 -4.41 56.94 -16.38
C LYS A 29 -4.13 55.48 -15.99
N ILE A 30 -3.99 54.60 -16.97
CA ILE A 30 -3.68 53.18 -16.75
C ILE A 30 -2.27 53.04 -16.15
N LEU A 31 -1.27 53.72 -16.74
CA LEU A 31 0.11 53.67 -16.25
C LEU A 31 0.24 54.19 -14.81
N LYS A 32 -0.50 55.24 -14.44
CA LYS A 32 -0.55 55.73 -13.05
C LYS A 32 -1.19 54.72 -12.10
N SER A 33 -2.20 53.97 -12.56
CA SER A 33 -2.80 52.87 -11.76
C SER A 33 -1.78 51.78 -11.50
N ILE A 34 -1.07 51.33 -12.54
CA ILE A 34 0.00 50.32 -12.45
C ILE A 34 1.09 50.78 -11.48
N LEU A 35 1.53 52.04 -11.57
CA LEU A 35 2.54 52.60 -10.67
C LEU A 35 2.09 52.57 -9.20
N ASN A 36 0.81 52.84 -8.92
CA ASN A 36 0.26 52.79 -7.56
C ASN A 36 0.24 51.36 -7.01
N GLU A 37 -0.13 50.37 -7.84
CA GLU A 37 -0.09 48.96 -7.47
C GLU A 37 1.34 48.49 -7.18
N LEU A 38 2.30 48.84 -8.04
CA LEU A 38 3.71 48.52 -7.83
C LEU A 38 4.24 49.13 -6.52
N ASN A 39 3.90 50.38 -6.23
CA ASN A 39 4.27 51.03 -4.96
C ASN A 39 3.65 50.33 -3.74
N PHE A 40 2.40 49.89 -3.86
CA PHE A 40 1.71 49.16 -2.81
C PHE A 40 2.38 47.81 -2.53
N ILE A 41 2.69 47.05 -3.58
CA ILE A 41 3.35 45.74 -3.48
C ILE A 41 4.76 45.88 -2.91
N ILE A 42 5.56 46.84 -3.41
CA ILE A 42 6.91 47.11 -2.88
C ILE A 42 6.83 47.39 -1.37
N LYS A 43 5.91 48.26 -0.95
CA LYS A 43 5.74 48.60 0.46
C LYS A 43 5.29 47.39 1.29
N TRP A 44 4.44 46.53 0.73
CA TRP A 44 4.03 45.29 1.39
C TRP A 44 5.22 44.34 1.57
N ILE A 45 6.03 44.15 0.54
CA ILE A 45 7.22 43.28 0.59
C ILE A 45 8.27 43.83 1.56
N GLU A 46 8.52 45.15 1.56
CA GLU A 46 9.46 45.81 2.47
C GLU A 46 9.01 45.75 3.93
N CYS A 47 7.71 45.94 4.17
CA CYS A 47 7.16 46.00 5.52
C CYS A 47 6.67 44.63 6.04
N GLY A 48 6.54 43.64 5.18
CA GLY A 48 5.99 42.31 5.48
C GLY A 48 4.50 42.29 5.84
N HIS A 49 3.78 43.41 5.70
CA HIS A 49 2.35 43.53 6.08
C HIS A 49 1.58 44.48 5.17
N ASN A 50 0.25 44.41 5.21
CA ASN A 50 -0.63 45.30 4.43
C ASN A 50 -0.40 46.78 4.79
N PRO A 51 0.08 47.61 3.85
CA PRO A 51 0.42 49.00 4.14
C PRO A 51 -0.78 49.93 4.31
N THR A 52 -2.01 49.49 3.97
CA THR A 52 -3.25 50.30 4.15
C THR A 52 -4.03 49.97 5.41
N ASP A 53 -3.62 48.98 6.20
CA ASP A 53 -4.33 48.60 7.42
C ASP A 53 -3.85 49.41 8.64
N TYR A 54 -4.53 50.53 8.93
CA TYR A 54 -4.17 51.49 9.99
C TYR A 54 -4.66 51.09 11.39
N ARG A 55 -5.33 49.94 11.56
CA ARG A 55 -5.83 49.50 12.86
C ARG A 55 -4.72 48.81 13.64
N GLY A 56 -4.14 49.51 14.62
CA GLY A 56 -2.98 49.09 15.42
C GLY A 56 -3.08 47.75 16.16
N ILE A 57 -4.23 47.07 16.14
CA ILE A 57 -4.41 45.72 16.68
C ILE A 57 -3.73 44.67 15.77
N ASN A 58 -3.79 44.82 14.45
CA ASN A 58 -3.16 43.89 13.51
C ASN A 58 -1.62 43.97 13.51
N ARG A 59 -1.05 45.12 13.90
CA ARG A 59 0.41 45.26 14.13
C ARG A 59 0.92 44.41 15.30
N ARG A 60 0.05 44.03 16.24
CA ARG A 60 0.46 43.37 17.49
C ARG A 60 0.07 41.90 17.59
N GLN A 61 -0.86 41.38 16.79
CA GLN A 61 -1.43 40.04 17.07
C GLN A 61 -1.24 38.99 15.96
N VAL A 62 -1.03 39.38 14.70
CA VAL A 62 -1.01 38.39 13.59
C VAL A 62 0.40 37.83 13.30
N TYR A 63 1.47 38.53 13.72
CA TYR A 63 2.86 38.19 13.35
C TYR A 63 3.84 38.27 14.52
N LEU A 64 3.41 37.88 15.73
CA LEU A 64 4.26 37.91 16.94
C LEU A 64 5.23 36.75 17.06
N VAL A 65 5.16 35.75 16.20
CA VAL A 65 6.15 34.67 16.24
C VAL A 65 7.35 35.14 15.44
N ASP A 66 8.34 35.64 16.16
CA ASP A 66 9.65 35.96 15.61
C ASP A 66 10.16 34.75 14.81
N GLN A 67 10.85 35.00 13.70
CA GLN A 67 11.36 33.92 12.86
C GLN A 67 12.27 32.99 13.67
N GLN A 68 13.06 33.54 14.60
CA GLN A 68 13.86 32.73 15.52
C GLN A 68 13.00 31.90 16.46
N THR A 69 11.82 32.39 16.85
CA THR A 69 10.87 31.60 17.67
C THR A 69 10.21 30.50 16.85
N LEU A 70 9.93 30.71 15.56
CA LEU A 70 9.45 29.65 14.66
C LEU A 70 10.54 28.62 14.39
N GLU A 71 11.76 29.06 14.12
CA GLU A 71 12.93 28.20 13.92
C GLU A 71 13.22 27.39 15.19
N MET A 72 13.22 28.03 16.36
CA MET A 72 13.34 27.36 17.65
C MET A 72 12.17 26.42 17.93
N ALA A 73 10.93 26.77 17.58
CA ALA A 73 9.78 25.87 17.76
C ALA A 73 9.84 24.66 16.82
N VAL A 74 10.46 24.81 15.64
CA VAL A 74 10.73 23.70 14.71
C VAL A 74 11.92 22.85 15.19
N GLU A 75 12.95 23.48 15.78
CA GLU A 75 14.10 22.79 16.38
C GLU A 75 13.73 22.06 17.70
N ASP A 76 12.85 22.64 18.52
CA ASP A 76 12.25 22.05 19.72
C ASP A 76 11.17 21.04 19.37
N ASN A 77 10.61 21.08 18.15
CA ASN A 77 9.82 19.98 17.65
C ASN A 77 10.76 18.78 17.53
N HIS A 78 10.69 17.89 18.50
CA HIS A 78 11.54 16.68 18.57
C HIS A 78 11.41 15.76 17.35
N TYR A 79 10.51 16.07 16.42
CA TYR A 79 10.41 15.43 15.12
C TYR A 79 11.56 15.84 14.20
N ARG A 80 12.62 15.01 14.20
CA ARG A 80 13.67 15.06 13.18
C ARG A 80 13.37 14.02 12.11
N LYS A 81 12.95 14.47 10.92
CA LYS A 81 12.81 13.59 9.77
C LYS A 81 14.17 12.93 9.48
N ILE A 82 14.21 11.60 9.49
CA ILE A 82 15.46 10.83 9.40
C ILE A 82 16.01 10.79 7.95
N SER A 83 15.16 11.04 6.95
CA SER A 83 15.50 11.04 5.52
C SER A 83 14.75 12.16 4.79
N ASP A 84 15.35 12.70 3.72
CA ASP A 84 14.68 13.66 2.82
C ASP A 84 13.60 12.98 1.97
N GLU A 85 13.68 11.66 1.80
CA GLU A 85 12.74 10.87 1.01
C GLU A 85 11.36 10.84 1.66
N GLU A 86 10.30 10.85 0.84
CA GLU A 86 8.93 10.73 1.30
C GLU A 86 8.48 9.26 1.29
N TYR A 87 7.75 8.83 2.31
CA TYR A 87 7.15 7.49 2.32
C TYR A 87 6.25 7.23 1.12
N SER A 88 5.63 8.29 0.57
CA SER A 88 4.79 8.19 -0.63
C SER A 88 5.53 7.64 -1.83
N ASP A 89 6.81 7.96 -1.99
CA ASP A 89 7.59 7.57 -3.16
C ASP A 89 7.81 6.05 -3.18
N TYR A 90 7.94 5.45 -2.00
CA TYR A 90 8.06 4.01 -1.80
C TYR A 90 6.72 3.27 -1.85
N LEU A 91 5.65 3.90 -1.36
CA LEU A 91 4.32 3.32 -1.29
C LEU A 91 3.61 3.31 -2.64
N LEU A 92 3.79 4.36 -3.45
CA LEU A 92 3.13 4.52 -4.75
C LEU A 92 3.86 3.79 -5.88
N ASN A 93 5.11 3.39 -5.67
CA ASN A 93 5.86 2.62 -6.64
C ASN A 93 5.55 1.12 -6.50
N ASP A 94 4.66 0.62 -7.36
CA ASP A 94 4.25 -0.80 -7.40
C ASP A 94 5.42 -1.78 -7.63
N ASN A 95 6.54 -1.32 -8.20
CA ASN A 95 7.72 -2.15 -8.43
C ASN A 95 8.67 -2.17 -7.22
N HIS A 96 8.45 -1.31 -6.23
CA HIS A 96 9.30 -1.27 -5.04
C HIS A 96 8.99 -2.44 -4.10
N LEU A 97 10.02 -2.96 -3.44
CA LEU A 97 9.87 -4.08 -2.50
C LEU A 97 8.89 -3.72 -1.37
N SER A 98 8.96 -2.48 -0.86
CA SER A 98 8.10 -1.99 0.23
C SER A 98 6.62 -2.01 -0.14
N SER A 99 6.22 -1.57 -1.34
CA SER A 99 4.82 -1.57 -1.74
C SER A 99 4.27 -2.99 -1.85
N ARG A 100 5.10 -3.91 -2.36
CA ARG A 100 4.78 -5.34 -2.41
C ARG A 100 4.60 -5.94 -1.01
N MET A 101 5.48 -5.60 -0.07
CA MET A 101 5.40 -6.08 1.31
C MET A 101 4.20 -5.52 2.06
N LEU A 102 3.81 -4.27 1.80
CA LEU A 102 2.68 -3.63 2.46
C LEU A 102 1.32 -3.98 1.82
N LYS A 103 1.32 -4.78 0.76
CA LYS A 103 0.11 -5.19 0.06
C LYS A 103 -0.84 -5.98 1.00
N GLY A 104 -2.10 -5.56 1.05
CA GLY A 104 -3.15 -6.21 1.86
C GLY A 104 -3.21 -5.73 3.33
N LEU A 105 -2.33 -4.82 3.74
CA LEU A 105 -2.52 -4.06 4.97
C LEU A 105 -3.57 -2.97 4.74
N SER A 106 -4.36 -2.68 5.77
CA SER A 106 -5.27 -1.53 5.75
C SER A 106 -4.52 -0.23 5.98
N ASN A 107 -5.07 0.91 5.54
CA ASN A 107 -4.45 2.22 5.75
C ASN A 107 -4.07 2.47 7.22
N ARG A 108 -4.95 2.08 8.16
CA ARG A 108 -4.67 2.20 9.60
C ARG A 108 -3.53 1.31 10.08
N GLU A 109 -3.40 0.09 9.52
CA GLU A 109 -2.29 -0.81 9.82
C GLU A 109 -0.96 -0.24 9.28
N ILE A 110 -0.98 0.37 8.08
CA ILE A 110 0.19 1.01 7.47
C ILE A 110 0.61 2.25 8.28
N GLU A 111 -0.32 3.16 8.56
CA GLU A 111 -0.07 4.37 9.35
C GLU A 111 0.53 4.03 10.72
N THR A 112 -0.09 3.09 11.43
CA THR A 112 0.39 2.65 12.76
C THR A 112 1.77 2.02 12.67
N PHE A 113 2.02 1.21 11.64
CA PHE A 113 3.31 0.57 11.41
C PHE A 113 4.41 1.60 11.15
N ILE A 114 4.17 2.57 10.28
CA ILE A 114 5.14 3.64 9.97
C ILE A 114 5.44 4.47 11.22
N MET A 115 4.40 4.94 11.92
CA MET A 115 4.57 5.79 13.11
C MET A 115 5.34 5.07 14.24
N MET A 116 5.06 3.79 14.48
CA MET A 116 5.74 3.07 15.56
C MET A 116 7.11 2.51 15.17
N LYS A 117 7.28 2.02 13.94
CA LYS A 117 8.49 1.28 13.53
C LYS A 117 9.48 2.11 12.74
N CYS A 118 9.01 3.06 11.93
CA CYS A 118 9.88 3.95 11.18
C CYS A 118 10.18 5.22 11.99
N GLU A 119 9.15 5.84 12.58
CA GLU A 119 9.28 7.09 13.35
C GLU A 119 9.58 6.86 14.85
N GLY A 120 9.45 5.63 15.34
CA GLY A 120 9.79 5.29 16.73
C GLY A 120 8.84 5.83 17.81
N MET A 121 7.60 6.20 17.44
CA MET A 121 6.60 6.73 18.38
C MET A 121 6.09 5.65 19.34
N SER A 122 5.71 6.06 20.56
CA SER A 122 5.06 5.15 21.50
C SER A 122 3.61 4.86 21.11
N ALA A 123 3.06 3.73 21.56
CA ALA A 123 1.66 3.40 21.28
C ALA A 123 0.68 4.42 21.89
N GLY A 124 1.07 5.13 22.96
CA GLY A 124 0.30 6.21 23.56
C GLY A 124 0.23 7.43 22.63
N ASP A 125 1.38 7.88 22.14
CA ASP A 125 1.47 9.04 21.25
C ASP A 125 0.72 8.80 19.94
N VAL A 126 0.85 7.59 19.38
CA VAL A 126 0.12 7.20 18.16
C VAL A 126 -1.39 7.14 18.40
N ALA A 127 -1.82 6.65 19.57
CA ALA A 127 -3.23 6.60 19.94
C ALA A 127 -3.83 8.01 20.04
N GLU A 128 -3.11 8.93 20.67
CA GLU A 128 -3.49 10.34 20.76
C GLU A 128 -3.56 11.01 19.39
N LEU A 129 -2.52 10.84 18.56
CA LEU A 129 -2.43 11.42 17.22
C LEU A 129 -3.55 10.93 16.29
N LEU A 130 -3.87 9.62 16.35
CA LEU A 130 -4.89 9.01 15.50
C LEU A 130 -6.31 9.11 16.10
N GLY A 131 -6.45 9.59 17.35
CA GLY A 131 -7.73 9.68 18.06
C GLY A 131 -8.37 8.32 18.37
N ILE A 132 -7.55 7.29 18.63
CA ILE A 132 -8.00 5.91 18.89
C ILE A 132 -7.49 5.42 20.24
N LYS A 133 -7.96 4.24 20.67
CA LYS A 133 -7.47 3.62 21.91
C LYS A 133 -6.10 2.98 21.69
N THR A 134 -5.22 3.01 22.69
CA THR A 134 -3.92 2.31 22.67
C THR A 134 -4.05 0.82 22.35
N THR A 135 -5.08 0.15 22.88
CA THR A 135 -5.38 -1.25 22.56
C THR A 135 -5.67 -1.48 21.07
N SER A 136 -6.23 -0.48 20.39
CA SER A 136 -6.48 -0.55 18.94
C SER A 136 -5.18 -0.40 18.16
N VAL A 137 -4.28 0.49 18.59
CA VAL A 137 -2.93 0.63 18.03
C VAL A 137 -2.17 -0.69 18.11
N GLU A 138 -2.17 -1.33 19.28
CA GLU A 138 -1.57 -2.66 19.50
C GLU A 138 -2.17 -3.75 18.60
N SER A 139 -3.50 -3.75 18.45
CA SER A 139 -4.18 -4.64 17.51
C SER A 139 -3.77 -4.42 16.05
N PHE A 140 -3.60 -3.16 15.64
CA PHE A 140 -3.20 -2.83 14.27
C PHE A 140 -1.77 -3.25 14.01
N ILE A 141 -0.83 -3.00 14.93
CA ILE A 141 0.57 -3.37 14.76
C ILE A 141 0.77 -4.90 14.73
N GLU A 142 0.07 -5.65 15.58
CA GLU A 142 0.20 -7.12 15.57
C GLU A 142 -0.35 -7.72 14.27
N ARG A 143 -1.50 -7.24 13.79
CA ARG A 143 -2.03 -7.65 12.47
C ARG A 143 -1.09 -7.27 11.32
N ALA A 144 -0.51 -6.07 11.37
CA ALA A 144 0.46 -5.63 10.38
C ALA A 144 1.67 -6.56 10.35
N LYS A 145 2.25 -6.91 11.51
CA LYS A 145 3.36 -7.87 11.62
C LYS A 145 3.02 -9.24 11.06
N THR A 146 1.84 -9.79 11.39
CA THR A 146 1.42 -11.09 10.86
C THR A 146 1.31 -11.07 9.33
N LYS A 147 0.71 -10.02 8.76
CA LYS A 147 0.58 -9.87 7.31
C LYS A 147 1.93 -9.66 6.63
N LEU A 148 2.81 -8.84 7.22
CA LEU A 148 4.17 -8.62 6.71
C LEU A 148 4.99 -9.90 6.69
N ALA A 149 4.92 -10.71 7.75
CA ALA A 149 5.60 -11.99 7.80
C ALA A 149 5.12 -12.95 6.70
N ALA A 150 3.80 -13.03 6.47
CA ALA A 150 3.23 -13.83 5.39
C ALA A 150 3.65 -13.31 4.00
N ASN A 151 3.65 -11.98 3.80
CA ASN A 151 4.08 -11.37 2.54
C ASN A 151 5.58 -11.58 2.26
N LEU A 152 6.41 -11.55 3.31
CA LEU A 152 7.84 -11.84 3.22
C LEU A 152 8.09 -13.30 2.83
N GLU A 153 7.40 -14.23 3.50
CA GLU A 153 7.47 -15.66 3.18
C GLU A 153 7.05 -15.92 1.73
N ASP A 154 5.94 -15.33 1.29
CA ASP A 154 5.46 -15.44 -0.09
C ASP A 154 6.48 -14.89 -1.09
N PHE A 155 7.15 -13.78 -0.77
CA PHE A 155 8.21 -13.21 -1.61
C PHE A 155 9.43 -14.13 -1.71
N GLU A 156 9.91 -14.69 -0.60
CA GLU A 156 11.03 -15.64 -0.59
C GLU A 156 10.70 -16.87 -1.44
N VAL A 157 9.51 -17.43 -1.27
CA VAL A 157 9.06 -18.59 -2.05
C VAL A 157 8.95 -18.26 -3.53
N GLU A 158 8.51 -17.06 -3.91
CA GLU A 158 8.49 -16.65 -5.31
C GLU A 158 9.89 -16.55 -5.94
N GLN A 159 10.91 -16.14 -5.17
CA GLN A 159 12.29 -16.19 -5.65
C GLN A 159 12.75 -17.64 -5.83
N LEU A 160 12.46 -18.51 -4.85
CA LEU A 160 12.76 -19.94 -4.95
C LEU A 160 12.07 -20.59 -6.15
N ILE A 161 10.84 -20.20 -6.51
CA ILE A 161 10.13 -20.72 -7.69
C ILE A 161 10.82 -20.30 -8.99
N LYS A 162 11.43 -19.11 -9.04
CA LYS A 162 12.18 -18.66 -10.24
C LYS A 162 13.47 -19.45 -10.40
N GLU A 163 14.14 -19.75 -9.30
CA GLU A 163 15.41 -20.48 -9.28
C GLU A 163 15.22 -21.97 -9.49
N SER A 164 14.25 -22.56 -8.80
CA SER A 164 13.92 -23.97 -8.88
C SER A 164 12.95 -24.19 -10.05
N ARG A 165 13.33 -24.99 -11.05
CA ARG A 165 12.39 -25.50 -12.06
C ARG A 165 11.40 -26.45 -11.38
N PHE A 166 10.40 -25.87 -10.72
CA PHE A 166 9.35 -26.57 -9.98
C PHE A 166 8.24 -26.95 -10.96
N SER A 167 7.86 -28.23 -10.99
CA SER A 167 6.91 -28.77 -11.96
C SER A 167 5.72 -29.39 -11.25
N MET A 168 4.60 -29.53 -11.97
CA MET A 168 3.39 -30.17 -11.44
C MET A 168 3.67 -31.60 -10.94
N LYS A 169 4.57 -32.34 -11.58
CA LYS A 169 4.98 -33.67 -11.13
C LYS A 169 5.68 -33.63 -9.76
N LYS A 170 6.53 -32.61 -9.52
CA LYS A 170 7.18 -32.41 -8.22
C LYS A 170 6.16 -32.05 -7.14
N LEU A 171 5.22 -31.14 -7.46
CA LEU A 171 4.11 -30.79 -6.56
C LEU A 171 3.35 -32.04 -6.13
N GLU A 172 2.91 -32.86 -7.09
CA GLU A 172 2.14 -34.07 -6.81
C GLU A 172 2.95 -35.09 -6.01
N ALA A 173 4.24 -35.25 -6.31
CA ALA A 173 5.12 -36.14 -5.54
C ALA A 173 5.26 -35.69 -4.08
N VAL A 174 5.46 -34.40 -3.84
CA VAL A 174 5.58 -33.83 -2.49
C VAL A 174 4.26 -34.00 -1.72
N ILE A 175 3.11 -33.80 -2.38
CA ILE A 175 1.80 -34.03 -1.77
C ILE A 175 1.56 -35.52 -1.45
N MET A 176 1.99 -36.43 -2.33
CA MET A 176 1.87 -37.88 -2.07
C MET A 176 2.74 -38.33 -0.88
N LEU A 177 3.87 -37.68 -0.65
CA LEU A 177 4.77 -37.97 0.48
C LEU A 177 4.34 -37.28 1.79
N SER A 178 3.34 -36.40 1.74
CA SER A 178 2.80 -35.70 2.90
C SER A 178 1.67 -36.49 3.58
N SER A 179 1.43 -36.22 4.85
CA SER A 179 0.28 -36.76 5.59
C SER A 179 -0.75 -35.66 5.82
N TYR A 180 -2.00 -35.92 5.42
CA TYR A 180 -3.08 -34.95 5.53
C TYR A 180 -4.10 -35.38 6.59
N ASP A 181 -4.27 -34.56 7.62
CA ASP A 181 -5.35 -34.71 8.59
C ASP A 181 -6.56 -33.86 8.19
N TYR A 182 -7.65 -34.55 7.86
CA TYR A 182 -8.90 -33.93 7.45
C TYR A 182 -9.63 -33.23 8.61
N GLN A 183 -9.50 -33.71 9.84
CA GLN A 183 -10.22 -33.15 10.98
C GLN A 183 -9.69 -31.76 11.32
N THR A 184 -8.36 -31.62 11.31
CA THR A 184 -7.64 -30.37 11.62
C THR A 184 -7.36 -29.50 10.38
N ASP A 185 -7.57 -30.02 9.16
CA ASP A 185 -7.23 -29.33 7.89
C ASP A 185 -5.72 -29.08 7.74
N THR A 186 -4.89 -29.89 8.42
CA THR A 186 -3.43 -29.74 8.48
C THR A 186 -2.73 -30.73 7.55
N LEU A 187 -1.74 -30.24 6.82
CA LEU A 187 -0.90 -31.03 5.93
C LEU A 187 0.50 -31.08 6.55
N ASN A 188 0.91 -32.25 7.01
CA ASN A 188 2.17 -32.47 7.71
C ASN A 188 3.19 -33.09 6.76
N PHE A 189 4.40 -32.56 6.78
CA PHE A 189 5.48 -32.98 5.89
C PHE A 189 6.58 -33.63 6.70
N MET A 190 7.18 -34.68 6.14
CA MET A 190 8.26 -35.41 6.81
C MET A 190 9.51 -34.55 7.02
N ASN A 191 9.69 -33.48 6.24
CA ASN A 191 10.77 -32.53 6.38
C ASN A 191 10.30 -31.09 6.08
N GLU A 192 9.94 -30.35 7.12
CA GLU A 192 9.39 -28.99 7.02
C GLU A 192 10.42 -27.94 6.53
N SER A 193 11.71 -28.30 6.43
CA SER A 193 12.76 -27.39 5.98
C SER A 193 13.05 -27.47 4.47
N SER A 194 12.33 -28.30 3.71
CA SER A 194 12.55 -28.43 2.27
C SER A 194 11.92 -27.26 1.50
N ASP A 195 12.67 -26.69 0.55
CA ASP A 195 12.18 -25.61 -0.31
C ASP A 195 10.98 -26.08 -1.15
N GLU A 196 10.98 -27.34 -1.60
CA GLU A 196 9.85 -27.92 -2.33
C GLU A 196 8.56 -27.95 -1.50
N TYR A 197 8.67 -28.12 -0.18
CA TYR A 197 7.54 -28.05 0.74
C TYR A 197 7.00 -26.62 0.85
N ARG A 198 7.87 -25.63 1.05
CA ARG A 198 7.49 -24.22 1.14
C ARG A 198 6.76 -23.77 -0.13
N ILE A 199 7.30 -24.17 -1.30
CA ILE A 199 6.69 -23.93 -2.61
C ILE A 199 5.32 -24.62 -2.70
N THR A 200 5.21 -25.87 -2.28
CA THR A 200 3.94 -26.63 -2.29
C THR A 200 2.88 -25.95 -1.42
N GLN A 201 3.24 -25.51 -0.20
CA GLN A 201 2.33 -24.81 0.68
C GLN A 201 1.87 -23.47 0.11
N TYR A 202 2.76 -22.71 -0.51
CA TYR A 202 2.43 -21.45 -1.17
C TYR A 202 1.35 -21.66 -2.25
N TYR A 203 1.51 -22.66 -3.11
CA TYR A 203 0.51 -22.98 -4.12
C TYR A 203 -0.82 -23.46 -3.52
N LEU A 204 -0.77 -24.30 -2.48
CA LEU A 204 -1.99 -24.79 -1.81
C LEU A 204 -2.73 -23.69 -1.02
N ARG A 205 -2.05 -22.66 -0.51
CA ARG A 205 -2.66 -21.50 0.16
C ARG A 205 -3.54 -20.67 -0.79
N LYS A 206 -3.22 -20.64 -2.08
CA LYS A 206 -3.99 -19.90 -3.10
C LYS A 206 -5.31 -20.56 -3.48
N LEU A 207 -5.49 -21.84 -3.14
CA LEU A 207 -6.74 -22.57 -3.40
C LEU A 207 -7.82 -22.17 -2.40
N LYS A 208 -9.09 -22.18 -2.83
CA LYS A 208 -10.20 -22.04 -1.87
C LYS A 208 -10.21 -23.23 -0.92
N ARG A 209 -10.68 -23.02 0.32
CA ARG A 209 -10.69 -24.06 1.36
C ARG A 209 -11.33 -25.38 0.90
N VAL A 210 -12.47 -25.32 0.20
CA VAL A 210 -13.18 -26.52 -0.29
C VAL A 210 -12.40 -27.21 -1.43
N GLU A 211 -11.83 -26.42 -2.34
CA GLU A 211 -11.02 -26.90 -3.47
C GLU A 211 -9.74 -27.59 -2.96
N LYS A 212 -9.04 -26.95 -2.01
CA LYS A 212 -7.87 -27.51 -1.31
C LYS A 212 -8.19 -28.86 -0.66
N ARG A 213 -9.27 -28.92 0.12
CA ARG A 213 -9.70 -30.15 0.82
C ARG A 213 -9.95 -31.30 -0.14
N VAL A 214 -10.73 -31.06 -1.19
CA VAL A 214 -11.04 -32.08 -2.20
C VAL A 214 -9.75 -32.53 -2.90
N TYR A 215 -8.87 -31.59 -3.26
CA TYR A 215 -7.61 -31.89 -3.93
C TYR A 215 -6.70 -32.78 -3.06
N LEU A 216 -6.53 -32.45 -1.78
CA LEU A 216 -5.70 -33.23 -0.85
C LEU A 216 -6.29 -34.61 -0.54
N LEU A 217 -7.61 -34.73 -0.30
CA LEU A 217 -8.23 -36.03 -0.07
C LEU A 217 -8.04 -36.98 -1.27
N LYS A 218 -8.07 -36.46 -2.48
CA LYS A 218 -7.85 -37.26 -3.70
C LYS A 218 -6.38 -37.58 -3.95
N ARG A 219 -5.48 -36.61 -3.81
CA ARG A 219 -4.04 -36.77 -4.17
C ARG A 219 -3.17 -37.32 -3.04
N CYS A 220 -3.39 -36.89 -1.81
CA CYS A 220 -2.63 -37.36 -0.64
C CYS A 220 -3.24 -38.66 -0.07
N CYS A 221 -4.56 -38.68 0.16
CA CYS A 221 -5.20 -39.87 0.75
C CYS A 221 -5.66 -40.93 -0.26
N GLY A 222 -5.53 -40.67 -1.57
CA GLY A 222 -5.94 -41.59 -2.63
C GLY A 222 -7.45 -41.88 -2.70
N LYS A 223 -8.29 -41.05 -2.06
CA LYS A 223 -9.74 -41.30 -1.99
C LYS A 223 -10.44 -41.14 -3.32
N THR A 224 -11.43 -41.99 -3.56
CA THR A 224 -12.30 -41.90 -4.74
C THR A 224 -13.28 -40.72 -4.61
N ILE A 225 -13.84 -40.27 -5.74
CA ILE A 225 -14.84 -39.19 -5.75
C ILE A 225 -16.08 -39.58 -4.92
N LEU A 226 -16.44 -40.87 -4.90
CA LEU A 226 -17.53 -41.42 -4.11
C LEU A 226 -17.26 -41.22 -2.62
N GLU A 227 -16.10 -41.68 -2.14
CA GLU A 227 -15.70 -41.56 -0.73
C GLU A 227 -15.62 -40.09 -0.27
N ILE A 228 -15.10 -39.21 -1.13
CA ILE A 228 -15.02 -37.77 -0.84
C ILE A 228 -16.42 -37.15 -0.78
N SER A 229 -17.32 -37.54 -1.69
CA SER A 229 -18.72 -37.10 -1.73
C SER A 229 -19.47 -37.48 -0.45
N GLU A 230 -19.29 -38.72 0.02
CA GLU A 230 -19.87 -39.22 1.27
C GLU A 230 -19.28 -38.50 2.48
N GLN A 231 -17.95 -38.36 2.55
CA GLN A 231 -17.27 -37.73 3.68
C GLN A 231 -17.59 -36.23 3.80
N LEU A 232 -17.71 -35.51 2.68
CA LEU A 232 -18.03 -34.09 2.65
C LEU A 232 -19.55 -33.83 2.65
N LYS A 233 -20.39 -34.86 2.52
CA LYS A 233 -21.85 -34.75 2.33
C LYS A 233 -22.23 -33.81 1.18
N THR A 234 -21.52 -33.93 0.05
CA THR A 234 -21.74 -33.11 -1.15
C THR A 234 -21.97 -33.98 -2.37
N LYS A 235 -22.64 -33.46 -3.41
CA LYS A 235 -22.85 -34.20 -4.66
C LYS A 235 -21.51 -34.49 -5.35
N GLN A 236 -21.38 -35.69 -5.93
CA GLN A 236 -20.19 -36.11 -6.69
C GLN A 236 -19.81 -35.10 -7.78
N GLU A 237 -20.79 -34.57 -8.50
CA GLU A 237 -20.60 -33.54 -9.53
C GLU A 237 -19.88 -32.29 -8.99
N THR A 238 -20.20 -31.90 -7.76
CA THR A 238 -19.62 -30.73 -7.10
C THR A 238 -18.19 -31.03 -6.65
N VAL A 239 -17.93 -32.24 -6.16
CA VAL A 239 -16.59 -32.71 -5.80
C VAL A 239 -15.69 -32.73 -7.04
N GLU A 240 -16.16 -33.30 -8.14
CA GLU A 240 -15.42 -33.32 -9.42
C GLU A 240 -15.09 -31.92 -9.92
N LYS A 241 -16.09 -31.02 -9.91
CA LYS A 241 -15.89 -29.63 -10.30
C LYS A 241 -14.84 -28.94 -9.43
N ASN A 242 -14.92 -29.10 -8.10
CA ASN A 242 -13.96 -28.50 -7.17
C ASN A 242 -12.55 -29.08 -7.37
N PHE A 243 -12.43 -30.38 -7.65
CA PHE A 243 -11.14 -31.00 -7.97
C PHE A 243 -10.53 -30.43 -9.27
N ILE A 244 -11.34 -30.34 -10.34
CA ILE A 244 -10.88 -29.82 -11.63
C ILE A 244 -10.48 -28.35 -11.50
N ASN A 245 -11.26 -27.54 -10.78
CA ASN A 245 -10.93 -26.14 -10.54
C ASN A 245 -9.61 -26.00 -9.77
N ALA A 246 -9.41 -26.80 -8.71
CA ALA A 246 -8.16 -26.81 -7.95
C ALA A 246 -6.97 -27.18 -8.85
N HIS A 247 -7.10 -28.26 -9.62
CA HIS A 247 -6.04 -28.72 -10.50
C HIS A 247 -5.72 -27.69 -11.58
N ASN A 248 -6.72 -27.11 -12.23
CA ASN A 248 -6.52 -26.13 -13.29
C ASN A 248 -5.86 -24.85 -12.77
N LEU A 249 -6.22 -24.39 -11.57
CA LEU A 249 -5.58 -23.23 -10.96
C LEU A 249 -4.10 -23.48 -10.65
N LEU A 250 -3.77 -24.68 -10.14
CA LEU A 250 -2.37 -25.08 -9.92
C LEU A 250 -1.61 -25.23 -11.24
N SER A 251 -2.23 -25.84 -12.26
CA SER A 251 -1.62 -26.02 -13.58
C SER A 251 -1.35 -24.68 -14.26
N GLU A 252 -2.29 -23.74 -14.21
CA GLU A 252 -2.11 -22.38 -14.75
C GLU A 252 -0.93 -21.68 -14.08
N GLN A 253 -0.83 -21.75 -12.75
CA GLN A 253 0.27 -21.15 -11.99
C GLN A 253 1.63 -21.79 -12.24
N LEU A 254 1.66 -23.05 -12.68
CA LEU A 254 2.87 -23.81 -13.03
C LEU A 254 3.13 -23.86 -14.54
N GLY A 255 2.33 -23.16 -15.37
CA GLY A 255 2.48 -23.13 -16.83
C GLY A 255 2.18 -24.47 -17.52
N CYS A 256 1.36 -25.33 -16.91
CA CYS A 256 0.95 -26.63 -17.43
C CYS A 256 -0.43 -26.57 -18.12
N GLU A 257 -0.72 -27.52 -19.03
CA GLU A 257 -2.02 -27.57 -19.69
C GLU A 257 -3.16 -27.91 -18.70
N PRO A 258 -4.30 -27.19 -18.76
CA PRO A 258 -5.43 -27.45 -17.88
C PRO A 258 -6.19 -28.72 -18.28
N ILE A 259 -6.82 -29.36 -17.30
CA ILE A 259 -7.77 -30.44 -17.54
C ILE A 259 -9.04 -29.84 -18.17
N LYS A 260 -9.39 -30.33 -19.36
CA LYS A 260 -10.64 -29.97 -20.04
C LYS A 260 -11.83 -30.41 -19.20
N GLN A 261 -12.70 -29.46 -18.83
CA GLN A 261 -14.01 -29.79 -18.26
C GLN A 261 -14.85 -30.48 -19.34
N THR A 262 -15.03 -31.80 -19.23
CA THR A 262 -15.94 -32.52 -20.11
C THR A 262 -17.38 -32.17 -19.72
N ARG A 263 -18.19 -31.71 -20.69
CA ARG A 263 -19.62 -31.36 -20.50
C ARG A 263 -20.53 -32.54 -20.08
N ARG A 264 -19.97 -33.72 -19.79
CA ARG A 264 -20.73 -34.92 -19.45
C ARG A 264 -20.48 -35.27 -18.00
N ILE A 265 -21.21 -34.61 -17.12
CA ILE A 265 -21.59 -35.27 -15.88
C ILE A 265 -22.91 -35.96 -16.20
N SER A 266 -22.85 -37.29 -16.13
CA SER A 266 -23.88 -38.24 -16.50
C SER A 266 -25.21 -37.88 -15.88
N LYS A 267 -26.22 -37.59 -16.72
CA LYS A 267 -27.61 -37.92 -16.36
C LYS A 267 -27.59 -39.38 -15.95
N THR A 268 -27.83 -39.63 -14.66
CA THR A 268 -28.00 -40.95 -14.10
C THR A 268 -28.96 -41.72 -15.01
N VAL A 269 -28.49 -42.81 -15.58
CA VAL A 269 -29.35 -43.83 -16.17
C VAL A 269 -30.28 -44.26 -15.03
N ARG A 270 -31.52 -43.79 -15.06
CA ARG A 270 -32.57 -44.31 -14.20
C ARG A 270 -32.86 -45.72 -14.68
N SER A 271 -32.44 -46.69 -13.89
CA SER A 271 -32.98 -48.04 -13.89
C SER A 271 -34.44 -47.98 -13.40
N ALA A 272 -35.37 -48.23 -14.32
CA ALA A 272 -36.67 -48.91 -14.16
C ALA A 272 -37.52 -48.64 -15.40
#